data_AF-E8RUQ1-F1
#
_entry.id   AF-E8RUQ1-F1
#
_cell.length_a   1.000
_cell.length_b   1.000
_cell.length_c   1.000
_cell.angle_alpha   90.00
_cell.angle_beta   90.00
_cell.angle_gamma   90.00
#
_symmetry.space_group_name_H-M   'P 1'
#
loop_
_entity.id
_entity.type
_entity.pdbx_description
1 polymer ?
#
loop_
_entity_poly.entity_id
_entity_poly.type
_entity_poly.pdbx_seq_one_letter_code
_entity_poly.pdbx_strand_id
1 'polypeptide(L)'
;MTDVPPLSPHGSLGEEAQVTVATERLFCEVVNGLQNPLLSRQMARMNEIMRQVRPYEAALIPDRAQELDALARAWADRDMARLETLLQAYFDRRKALVPQLVNLINHPH
;
A
#
# COMPACT_ATOMS: atom_id res chain seq x y z
N MET A 1 10.82 29.70 33.44
CA MET A 1 9.78 29.98 32.43
C MET A 1 10.47 30.08 31.10
N THR A 2 10.50 28.99 30.35
CA THR A 2 10.87 29.01 28.93
C THR A 2 9.86 28.11 28.24
N ASP A 3 9.03 28.77 27.45
CA ASP A 3 7.90 28.26 26.68
C ASP A 3 8.43 27.25 25.66
N VAL A 4 7.96 26.00 25.76
CA VAL A 4 8.24 24.97 24.76
C VAL A 4 7.14 25.10 23.70
N PRO A 5 7.47 25.43 22.44
CA PRO A 5 6.46 25.58 21.41
C PRO A 5 5.71 24.25 21.20
N PRO A 6 4.39 24.27 20.97
CA PRO A 6 3.63 23.05 20.75
C PRO A 6 4.13 22.38 19.47
N LEU A 7 4.48 21.10 19.59
CA LEU A 7 4.80 20.24 18.45
C LEU A 7 3.62 20.27 17.47
N SER A 8 3.86 20.79 16.27
CA SER A 8 3.00 20.63 15.11
C SER A 8 2.61 19.16 14.91
N PRO A 9 1.42 18.86 14.35
CA PRO A 9 0.92 17.50 14.21
C PRO A 9 1.67 16.78 13.07
N HIS A 10 2.91 16.37 13.30
CA HIS A 10 3.67 15.49 12.40
C HIS A 10 3.42 14.01 12.74
N GLY A 11 2.15 13.63 12.83
CA GLY A 11 1.72 12.25 13.11
C GLY A 11 1.58 11.34 11.89
N SER A 12 1.36 11.89 10.68
CA SER A 12 0.88 11.07 9.55
C SER A 12 1.97 10.45 8.66
N LEU A 13 3.15 11.06 8.53
CA LEU A 13 4.19 10.53 7.63
C LEU A 13 4.74 9.15 8.07
N GLY A 14 4.72 8.86 9.37
CA GLY A 14 5.18 7.59 9.91
C GLY A 14 4.22 6.43 9.66
N GLU A 15 2.90 6.65 9.81
CA GLU A 15 1.87 5.64 9.53
C GLU A 15 1.79 5.34 8.04
N GLU A 16 1.96 6.36 7.20
CA GLU A 16 1.89 6.21 5.76
C GLU A 16 3.05 5.36 5.19
N ALA A 17 4.26 5.60 5.68
CA ALA A 17 5.42 4.78 5.38
C ALA A 17 5.25 3.34 5.90
N GLN A 18 4.65 3.17 7.08
CA GLN A 18 4.38 1.84 7.65
C GLN A 18 3.40 1.03 6.81
N VAL A 19 2.28 1.61 6.37
CA VAL A 19 1.33 0.93 5.49
C VAL A 19 1.98 0.54 4.17
N THR A 20 2.83 1.42 3.62
CA THR A 20 3.59 1.12 2.40
C THR A 20 4.49 -0.10 2.61
N VAL A 21 5.33 -0.10 3.63
CA VAL A 21 6.24 -1.23 3.93
C VAL A 21 5.46 -2.52 4.19
N ALA A 22 4.36 -2.43 4.94
CA ALA A 22 3.52 -3.59 5.26
C ALA A 22 2.85 -4.18 4.00
N THR A 23 2.35 -3.35 3.09
CA THR A 23 1.81 -3.80 1.80
C THR A 23 2.89 -4.49 0.96
N GLU A 24 4.12 -3.94 0.87
CA GLU A 24 5.21 -4.61 0.13
C GLU A 24 5.52 -5.98 0.71
N ARG A 25 5.59 -6.06 2.03
CA ARG A 25 5.90 -7.28 2.76
C ARG A 25 4.84 -8.35 2.51
N LEU A 26 3.55 -8.00 2.59
CA LEU A 26 2.46 -8.95 2.34
C LEU A 26 2.57 -9.57 0.95
N PHE A 27 2.73 -8.76 -0.09
CA PHE A 27 2.84 -9.27 -1.45
C PHE A 27 4.10 -10.13 -1.66
N CYS A 28 5.23 -9.74 -1.06
CA CYS A 28 6.43 -10.58 -1.07
C CYS A 28 6.21 -11.92 -0.35
N GLU A 29 5.51 -11.93 0.79
CA GLU A 29 5.20 -13.16 1.54
C GLU A 29 4.29 -14.10 0.73
N VAL A 30 3.25 -13.56 0.09
CA VAL A 30 2.36 -14.32 -0.80
C VAL A 30 3.16 -14.97 -1.94
N VAL A 31 3.98 -14.18 -2.63
CA VAL A 31 4.75 -14.66 -3.79
C VAL A 31 5.86 -15.64 -3.39
N ASN A 32 6.53 -15.42 -2.26
CA ASN A 32 7.55 -16.33 -1.76
C ASN A 32 6.97 -17.69 -1.35
N GLY A 33 5.70 -17.73 -0.92
CA GLY A 33 4.96 -18.97 -0.67
C GLY A 33 4.82 -19.87 -1.90
N LEU A 34 4.91 -19.30 -3.12
CA LEU A 34 4.81 -20.04 -4.38
C LEU A 34 6.14 -20.69 -4.82
N GLN A 35 7.23 -20.45 -4.09
CA GLN A 35 8.57 -20.99 -4.38
C GLN A 35 9.04 -20.74 -5.84
N ASN A 36 8.62 -19.62 -6.44
CA ASN A 36 8.96 -19.26 -7.82
C ASN A 36 9.89 -18.03 -7.85
N PRO A 37 11.20 -18.21 -8.10
CA PRO A 37 12.17 -17.13 -8.07
C PRO A 37 11.90 -16.03 -9.10
N LEU A 38 11.28 -16.35 -10.24
CA LEU A 38 10.94 -15.37 -11.27
C LEU A 38 9.85 -14.42 -10.76
N LEU A 39 8.80 -14.98 -10.15
CA LEU A 39 7.72 -14.18 -9.57
C LEU A 39 8.23 -13.32 -8.41
N SER A 40 9.10 -13.84 -7.54
CA SER A 40 9.69 -13.06 -6.45
C SER A 40 10.48 -11.85 -6.97
N ARG A 41 11.28 -12.02 -8.03
CA ARG A 41 12.02 -10.91 -8.67
C ARG A 41 11.08 -9.89 -9.31
N GLN A 42 10.04 -10.37 -9.99
CA GLN A 42 9.04 -9.50 -10.60
C GLN A 42 8.29 -8.69 -9.54
N MET A 43 7.96 -9.30 -8.40
CA MET A 43 7.31 -8.62 -7.29
C MET A 43 8.20 -7.56 -6.65
N ALA A 44 9.49 -7.85 -6.46
CA ALA A 44 10.45 -6.87 -5.96
C ALA A 44 10.54 -5.64 -6.88
N ARG A 45 10.65 -5.86 -8.19
CA ARG A 45 10.65 -4.78 -9.19
C ARG A 45 9.34 -3.98 -9.18
N MET A 46 8.20 -4.67 -9.05
CA MET A 46 6.90 -4.01 -8.96
C MET A 46 6.81 -3.12 -7.72
N ASN A 47 7.26 -3.61 -6.57
CA ASN A 47 7.30 -2.81 -5.34
C ASN A 47 8.18 -1.56 -5.50
N GLU A 48 9.34 -1.68 -6.13
CA GLU A 48 10.22 -0.53 -6.39
C GLU A 48 9.54 0.56 -7.24
N ILE A 49 8.84 0.17 -8.30
CA ILE A 49 8.05 1.11 -9.12
C ILE A 49 6.93 1.73 -8.27
N MET A 50 6.20 0.90 -7.53
CA MET A 50 5.05 1.34 -6.74
C MET A 50 5.44 2.28 -5.58
N ARG A 51 6.67 2.24 -5.06
CA ARG A 51 7.15 3.20 -4.05
C ARG A 51 7.02 4.65 -4.50
N GLN A 52 7.11 4.91 -5.79
CA GLN A 52 6.95 6.26 -6.34
C GLN A 52 5.48 6.69 -6.40
N VAL A 53 4.56 5.73 -6.51
CA VAL A 53 3.11 5.97 -6.68
C VAL A 53 2.38 6.02 -5.34
N ARG A 54 2.81 5.22 -4.36
CA ARG A 54 2.14 5.03 -3.07
C ARG A 54 1.96 6.29 -2.18
N PRO A 55 2.84 7.31 -2.23
CA PRO A 55 2.57 8.58 -1.56
C PRO A 55 1.32 9.29 -2.13
N TYR A 56 1.12 9.24 -3.44
CA TYR A 56 -0.07 9.81 -4.08
C TYR A 56 -1.33 8.98 -3.80
N GLU A 57 -1.20 7.65 -3.70
CA GLU A 57 -2.30 6.80 -3.24
C GLU A 57 -2.72 7.10 -1.81
N ALA A 58 -1.78 7.48 -0.93
CA ALA A 58 -2.09 7.88 0.45
C ALA A 58 -3.09 9.03 0.51
N ALA A 59 -2.94 10.01 -0.39
CA ALA A 59 -3.84 11.16 -0.48
C ALA A 59 -5.24 10.79 -1.03
N LEU A 60 -5.35 9.73 -1.83
CA LEU A 60 -6.60 9.34 -2.50
C LEU A 60 -7.34 8.18 -1.79
N ILE A 61 -6.65 7.42 -0.94
CA ILE A 61 -7.16 6.22 -0.29
C ILE A 61 -6.97 6.33 1.22
N PRO A 62 -7.85 7.05 1.93
CA PRO A 62 -7.70 7.31 3.37
C PRO A 62 -7.82 6.04 4.23
N ASP A 63 -8.54 5.03 3.75
CA ASP A 63 -8.83 3.75 4.42
C ASP A 63 -7.86 2.61 4.02
N ARG A 64 -6.75 2.92 3.35
CA ARG A 64 -5.78 1.91 2.87
C ARG A 64 -5.22 0.99 3.95
N ALA A 65 -5.11 1.47 5.19
CA ALA A 65 -4.63 0.67 6.31
C ALA A 65 -5.63 -0.45 6.64
N GLN A 66 -6.93 -0.14 6.62
CA GLN A 66 -8.00 -1.11 6.88
C GLN A 66 -8.09 -2.14 5.76
N GLU A 67 -7.91 -1.70 4.51
CA GLU A 67 -7.87 -2.60 3.35
C GLU A 67 -6.68 -3.56 3.42
N LEU A 68 -5.49 -3.08 3.81
CA LEU A 68 -4.32 -3.92 4.02
C LEU A 68 -4.55 -4.92 5.16
N ASP A 69 -5.11 -4.48 6.29
CA ASP A 69 -5.44 -5.36 7.41
C ASP A 69 -6.41 -6.47 6.99
N ALA A 70 -7.40 -6.16 6.15
CA ALA A 70 -8.33 -7.16 5.63
C ALA A 70 -7.63 -8.21 4.76
N LEU A 71 -6.72 -7.78 3.88
CA LEU A 71 -5.91 -8.67 3.05
C LEU A 71 -4.98 -9.55 3.90
N ALA A 72 -4.28 -8.96 4.86
CA ALA A 72 -3.36 -9.65 5.74
C ALA A 72 -4.08 -10.71 6.59
N ARG A 73 -5.27 -10.39 7.11
CA ARG A 73 -6.11 -11.35 7.85
C ARG A 73 -6.57 -12.51 6.96
N ALA A 74 -7.10 -12.23 5.76
CA ALA A 74 -7.53 -13.27 4.84
C ALA A 74 -6.37 -14.22 4.45
N TRP A 75 -5.17 -13.67 4.26
CA TRP A 75 -3.97 -14.46 4.03
C TRP A 75 -3.56 -15.31 5.24
N ALA A 76 -3.57 -14.73 6.44
CA ALA A 76 -3.23 -15.41 7.69
C ALA A 76 -4.20 -16.57 8.00
N ASP A 77 -5.49 -16.34 7.81
CA ASP A 77 -6.57 -17.32 8.03
C ASP A 77 -6.64 -18.38 6.92
N ARG A 78 -5.82 -18.24 5.87
CA ARG A 78 -5.83 -19.09 4.66
C ARG A 78 -7.19 -19.10 3.93
N ASP A 79 -7.98 -18.05 4.08
CA ASP A 79 -9.25 -17.88 3.39
C ASP A 79 -9.01 -17.36 1.96
N MET A 80 -8.70 -18.29 1.05
CA MET A 80 -8.32 -17.97 -0.32
C MET A 80 -9.45 -17.34 -1.13
N ALA A 81 -10.70 -17.74 -0.90
CA ALA A 81 -11.86 -17.19 -1.60
C ALA A 81 -12.09 -15.71 -1.24
N ARG A 82 -11.97 -15.38 0.06
CA ARG A 82 -12.02 -14.00 0.52
C ARG A 82 -10.81 -13.21 0.04
N LEU A 83 -9.62 -13.81 0.05
CA LEU A 83 -8.40 -13.16 -0.43
C LEU A 83 -8.51 -12.77 -1.90
N GLU A 84 -9.01 -13.67 -2.76
CA GLU A 84 -9.25 -13.38 -4.18
C GLU A 84 -10.21 -12.19 -4.36
N THR A 85 -11.33 -12.20 -3.63
CA THR A 85 -12.31 -11.10 -3.66
C THR A 85 -11.68 -9.77 -3.24
N LEU A 86 -10.91 -9.76 -2.15
CA LEU A 86 -10.25 -8.57 -1.65
C LEU A 86 -9.15 -8.08 -2.60
N LEU A 87 -8.40 -8.98 -3.23
CA LEU A 87 -7.38 -8.62 -4.23
C LEU A 87 -8.00 -8.00 -5.49
N GLN A 88 -9.13 -8.53 -5.94
CA GLN A 88 -9.86 -7.97 -7.07
C GLN A 88 -10.37 -6.56 -6.75
N ALA A 89 -11.01 -6.38 -5.59
CA ALA A 89 -11.47 -5.07 -5.13
C ALA A 89 -10.30 -4.07 -4.97
N TYR A 90 -9.19 -4.53 -4.37
CA TYR A 90 -7.95 -3.77 -4.24
C TYR A 90 -7.49 -3.27 -5.61
N PHE A 91 -7.45 -4.14 -6.62
CA PHE A 91 -6.97 -3.82 -7.96
C PHE A 91 -7.92 -2.87 -8.70
N ASP A 92 -9.22 -3.13 -8.68
CA ASP A 92 -10.22 -2.31 -9.36
C ASP A 92 -10.23 -0.88 -8.82
N ARG A 93 -10.06 -0.72 -7.50
CA ARG A 93 -9.94 0.59 -6.87
C ARG A 93 -8.70 1.35 -7.37
N ARG A 94 -7.52 0.73 -7.40
CA ARG A 94 -6.31 1.40 -7.94
C ARG A 94 -6.49 1.75 -9.41
N LYS A 95 -7.08 0.86 -10.20
CA LYS A 95 -7.32 1.08 -11.62
C LYS A 95 -8.24 2.29 -11.87
N ALA A 96 -9.29 2.45 -11.06
CA ALA A 96 -10.19 3.60 -11.14
C ALA A 96 -9.50 4.93 -10.75
N LEU A 97 -8.47 4.87 -9.90
CA LEU A 97 -7.72 6.04 -9.45
C LEU A 97 -6.58 6.45 -10.39
N VAL A 98 -6.19 5.61 -11.37
CA VAL A 98 -5.10 5.90 -12.30
C VAL A 98 -5.21 7.30 -12.94
N PRO A 99 -6.37 7.77 -13.45
CA PRO A 99 -6.47 9.11 -14.02
C PRO A 99 -6.14 10.22 -13.01
N GLN A 100 -6.54 10.06 -11.76
CA GLN A 100 -6.29 11.03 -10.68
C GLN A 100 -4.82 11.00 -10.25
N LEU A 101 -4.23 9.81 -10.14
CA LEU A 101 -2.81 9.62 -9.85
C LEU A 101 -1.92 10.27 -10.93
N VAL A 102 -2.25 10.06 -12.21
CA VAL A 102 -1.52 10.67 -13.34
C VAL A 102 -1.61 12.19 -13.30
N ASN A 103 -2.77 12.75 -12.95
CA ASN A 103 -2.93 14.19 -12.79
C ASN A 103 -2.07 14.75 -11.65
N LEU A 104 -2.07 14.10 -10.48
CA LEU A 104 -1.26 14.50 -9.33
C LEU A 104 0.25 14.42 -9.61
N ILE A 105 0.69 13.38 -10.33
CA ILE A 105 2.12 13.19 -10.65
C ILE A 105 2.60 14.21 -11.67
N ASN A 106 1.80 14.53 -12.70
CA ASN A 106 2.20 15.41 -13.80
C ASN A 106 1.92 16.90 -13.53
N HIS A 107 1.04 17.22 -12.59
CA HIS A 107 0.74 18.60 -12.18
C HIS A 107 0.87 18.74 -10.67
N PRO A 108 2.09 18.63 -10.12
CA PRO A 108 2.33 18.94 -8.72
C PRO A 108 2.06 20.43 -8.50
N HIS A 109 1.02 20.75 -7.72
CA HIS A 109 0.77 22.11 -7.23
C HIS A 109 1.86 22.55 -6.25
#